data_AF-A0AAT9SYJ0-F1
#
_entry.id   AF-A0AAT9SYJ0-F1
#
_cell.length_a   1.000
_cell.length_b   1.000
_cell.length_c   1.000
_cell.angle_alpha   90.00
_cell.angle_beta   90.00
_cell.angle_gamma   90.00
#
_symmetry.space_group_name_H-M   'P 1'
#
loop_
_entity.id
_entity.type
_entity.pdbx_description
1 polymer ?
#
loop_
_entity_poly.entity_id
_entity_poly.type
_entity_poly.pdbx_seq_one_letter_code
_entity_poly.pdbx_strand_id
1 'polypeptide(L)' 'MSAKPLLKPPETDEFEWEIVELVDEYGTDRAALRATYYALKTALADADRSVSRGFVRGLFSQGARPIREPE' A
#
# COMPACT_ATOMS: atom_id res chain seq x y z
N MET A 1 -18.41 17.09 -42.60
CA MET A 1 -17.19 17.46 -41.84
C MET A 1 -16.91 16.34 -40.85
N SER A 2 -15.91 15.50 -41.13
CA SER A 2 -15.52 14.40 -40.23
C SER A 2 -14.56 14.95 -39.18
N ALA A 3 -15.01 15.03 -37.93
CA ALA A 3 -14.13 15.35 -36.81
C ALA A 3 -13.29 14.10 -36.51
N LYS A 4 -12.00 14.13 -36.87
CA LYS A 4 -11.06 13.12 -36.36
C LYS A 4 -10.94 13.37 -34.85
N PRO A 5 -11.09 12.34 -33.99
CA PRO A 5 -10.80 12.51 -32.58
C PRO A 5 -9.34 12.93 -32.46
N LEU A 6 -9.07 13.95 -31.66
CA LEU A 6 -7.71 14.22 -31.20
C LEU A 6 -7.25 12.95 -30.49
N LEU A 7 -6.22 12.30 -31.02
CA LEU A 7 -5.45 11.32 -30.28
C LEU A 7 -4.98 12.05 -29.02
N LYS A 8 -5.68 11.82 -27.91
CA LYS A 8 -5.18 12.18 -26.59
C LYS A 8 -3.76 11.57 -26.56
N PRO A 9 -2.70 12.35 -26.29
CA PRO A 9 -1.42 11.72 -26.00
C PRO A 9 -1.68 10.68 -24.90
N PRO A 10 -1.01 9.52 -24.89
CA PRO A 10 -1.18 8.59 -23.78
C PRO A 10 -1.01 9.42 -22.52
N GLU A 11 -2.02 9.42 -21.65
CA GLU A 11 -1.79 9.80 -20.27
C GLU A 11 -0.63 8.90 -19.87
N THR A 12 0.60 9.44 -19.82
CA THR A 12 1.65 8.80 -19.03
C THR A 12 0.98 8.52 -17.71
N ASP A 13 0.74 7.23 -17.48
CA ASP A 13 -0.02 6.74 -16.34
C ASP A 13 0.64 7.39 -15.11
N GLU A 14 -0.11 8.01 -14.21
CA GLU A 14 0.49 8.68 -13.03
C GLU A 14 1.46 7.73 -12.29
N PHE A 15 1.17 6.43 -12.37
CA PHE A 15 2.01 5.34 -11.93
C PHE A 15 3.38 5.22 -12.64
N GLU A 16 3.45 5.46 -13.96
CA GLU A 16 4.73 5.49 -14.68
C GLU A 16 5.60 6.65 -14.20
N TRP A 17 5.00 7.81 -13.89
CA TRP A 17 5.72 8.94 -13.29
C TRP A 17 6.24 8.61 -11.89
N GLU A 18 5.43 7.97 -11.04
CA GLU A 18 5.86 7.52 -9.71
C GLU A 18 7.06 6.55 -9.78
N ILE A 19 7.09 5.66 -10.79
CA ILE A 19 8.23 4.75 -10.99
C ILE A 19 9.48 5.53 -11.39
N VAL A 20 9.36 6.50 -12.30
CA VAL A 20 10.50 7.32 -12.74
C VAL A 20 11.07 8.11 -11.56
N GLU A 21 10.22 8.78 -10.78
CA GLU A 21 10.64 9.53 -9.59
C GLU A 21 11.35 8.64 -8.56
N LEU A 22 10.83 7.42 -8.34
CA LEU A 22 11.45 6.45 -7.45
C LEU A 22 12.81 6.00 -7.97
N VAL A 23 12.96 5.73 -9.26
CA VAL A 23 14.25 5.36 -9.84
C VAL A 23 15.25 6.51 -9.74
N ASP A 24 14.82 7.74 -9.98
CA ASP A 24 15.64 8.95 -9.85
C ASP A 24 16.12 9.15 -8.40
N GLU A 25 15.28 8.89 -7.40
CA GLU A 25 15.64 8.98 -5.97
C GLU A 25 16.71 7.97 -5.57
N TYR A 26 16.59 6.72 -6.03
CA TYR A 26 17.48 5.61 -5.62
C TYR A 26 18.61 5.33 -6.63
N GLY A 27 18.65 6.03 -7.75
CA GLY A 27 19.66 6.02 -8.80
C GLY A 27 19.71 4.76 -9.68
N THR A 28 19.06 3.67 -9.28
CA THR A 28 18.94 2.44 -10.11
C THR A 28 17.63 1.72 -9.80
N ASP A 29 17.07 1.06 -10.80
CA ASP A 29 15.87 0.21 -10.66
C ASP A 29 16.02 -0.82 -9.54
N ARG A 30 17.22 -1.41 -9.42
CA ARG A 30 17.50 -2.42 -8.39
C ARG A 30 17.51 -1.82 -6.98
N ALA A 31 17.98 -0.59 -6.83
CA ALA A 31 17.96 0.11 -5.55
C ALA A 31 16.53 0.54 -5.19
N ALA A 32 15.76 1.07 -6.15
CA ALA A 32 14.35 1.40 -5.99
C ALA A 32 13.50 0.19 -5.58
N LEU A 33 13.67 -0.96 -6.24
CA LEU A 33 13.00 -2.21 -5.87
C LEU A 33 13.39 -2.72 -4.47
N ARG A 34 14.67 -2.56 -4.09
CA ARG A 34 15.10 -2.92 -2.72
C ARG A 34 14.44 -2.02 -1.68
N ALA A 35 14.40 -0.70 -1.93
CA ALA A 35 13.81 0.26 -1.02
C ALA A 35 12.32 0.00 -0.79
N THR A 36 11.56 -0.18 -1.88
CA THR A 36 10.13 -0.51 -1.81
C THR A 36 9.86 -1.83 -1.11
N TYR A 37 10.68 -2.86 -1.37
CA TYR A 37 10.59 -4.14 -0.66
C TYR A 37 10.81 -3.98 0.86
N TYR A 38 11.80 -3.20 1.29
CA TYR A 38 12.05 -2.94 2.71
C TYR A 38 10.90 -2.15 3.37
N ALA A 39 10.36 -1.15 2.67
CA ALA A 39 9.20 -0.39 3.14
C ALA A 39 7.99 -1.31 3.34
N LEU A 40 7.66 -2.15 2.35
CA LEU A 40 6.57 -3.12 2.43
C LEU A 40 6.76 -4.09 3.60
N LYS A 41 7.97 -4.64 3.76
CA LYS A 41 8.27 -5.56 4.87
C LYS A 41 8.06 -4.91 6.24
N THR A 42 8.43 -3.64 6.37
CA THR A 42 8.23 -2.86 7.61
C THR A 42 6.75 -2.63 7.87
N ALA A 43 5.99 -2.21 6.85
CA ALA A 43 4.55 -2.01 6.95
C ALA A 43 3.81 -3.30 7.35
N LEU A 44 4.20 -4.45 6.78
CA LEU A 44 3.64 -5.74 7.15
C LEU A 44 3.96 -6.13 8.61
N ALA A 45 5.18 -5.88 9.08
CA ALA A 45 5.56 -6.15 10.46
C ALA A 45 4.79 -5.27 11.45
N ASP A 46 4.56 -4.00 11.13
CA ASP A 46 3.79 -3.10 11.97
C ASP A 46 2.29 -3.41 11.93
N ALA A 47 1.75 -3.83 10.77
CA ALA A 47 0.40 -4.36 10.66
C ALA A 47 0.21 -5.58 11.58
N ASP A 48 1.11 -6.56 11.52
CA ASP A 48 1.06 -7.77 12.37
C ASP A 48 1.11 -7.42 13.86
N ARG A 49 1.98 -6.49 14.27
CA ARG A 49 2.03 -5.98 15.65
C ARG A 49 0.76 -5.24 16.04
N SER A 50 0.18 -4.44 15.15
CA SER A 50 -1.03 -3.68 15.41
C SER A 50 -2.22 -4.61 15.64
N VAL A 51 -2.32 -5.69 14.86
CA VAL A 51 -3.34 -6.72 15.00
C VAL A 51 -3.11 -7.53 16.26
N SER A 52 -1.87 -7.96 16.52
CA SER A 52 -1.54 -8.67 17.75
C SER A 52 -1.80 -7.83 19.00
N ARG A 53 -1.46 -6.54 19.01
CA ARG A 53 -1.74 -5.63 20.13
C ARG A 53 -3.22 -5.32 20.27
N GLY A 54 -3.95 -5.12 19.16
CA GLY A 54 -5.40 -4.94 19.15
C GLY A 54 -6.12 -6.14 19.73
N PHE A 55 -5.64 -7.34 19.43
CA PHE A 55 -6.14 -8.62 19.97
C PHE A 55 -5.79 -8.77 21.46
N VAL A 56 -4.52 -8.61 21.84
CA VAL A 56 -4.04 -8.78 23.23
C VAL A 56 -4.65 -7.74 24.18
N ARG A 57 -4.85 -6.50 23.72
CA ARG A 57 -5.47 -5.44 24.53
C ARG A 57 -7.00 -5.44 24.44
N GLY A 58 -7.59 -6.35 23.66
CA GLY A 58 -9.03 -6.41 23.44
C GLY A 58 -9.62 -5.11 22.88
N LEU A 59 -8.80 -4.35 22.15
CA LEU A 59 -9.16 -3.08 21.51
C LEU A 59 -9.79 -3.26 20.13
N PHE A 60 -9.73 -4.48 19.57
CA PHE A 60 -10.71 -4.85 18.55
C PHE A 60 -12.10 -4.77 19.17
N SER A 61 -13.00 -4.12 18.43
CA SER A 61 -14.32 -3.68 18.87
C SER A 61 -15.07 -4.76 19.67
N GLN A 62 -15.91 -4.31 20.59
CA GLN A 62 -16.73 -5.17 21.46
C GLN A 62 -17.50 -6.28 20.70
N GLY A 63 -17.76 -6.10 19.39
CA GLY A 63 -18.41 -7.08 18.51
C GLY A 63 -17.51 -8.20 17.95
N ALA A 64 -16.18 -8.14 18.12
CA ALA A 64 -15.25 -9.20 17.73
C ALA A 64 -14.93 -10.18 18.88
N ARG A 65 -15.46 -9.93 20.09
CA ARG A 65 -15.27 -10.83 21.24
C ARG A 65 -16.29 -11.97 21.15
N PRO A 66 -15.92 -13.23 21.48
CA PRO A 66 -16.89 -14.30 21.66
C PRO A 66 -17.93 -13.88 22.70
N ILE A 67 -19.22 -14.02 22.37
CA ILE A 67 -20.30 -13.80 23.33
C ILE A 67 -20.11 -14.81 24.46
N ARG A 68 -19.75 -14.33 25.65
CA ARG A 68 -19.76 -15.16 26.86
C ARG A 68 -21.21 -15.31 27.29
N GLU A 69 -21.74 -16.53 27.23
CA GLU A 69 -23.02 -16.84 27.85
C GLU A 69 -22.88 -16.62 29.37
N PRO A 70 -23.81 -15.89 30.02
CA PRO A 70 -23.82 -15.78 31.47
C PRO A 70 -24.18 -17.14 32.08
N GLU A 71 -23.38 -17.57 33.07
CA GLU A 71 -23.70 -18.72 33.95
C GLU A 71 -24.94 -18.43 34.82
#